data_AF-A0A257XA39-F1
#
_entry.id   AF-A0A257XA39-F1
#
_cell.length_a   1.000
_cell.length_b   1.000
_cell.length_c   1.000
_cell.angle_alpha   90.00
_cell.angle_beta   90.00
_cell.angle_gamma   90.00
#
_symmetry.space_group_name_H-M   'P 1'
#
loop_
_entity.id
_entity.type
_entity.pdbx_description
1 polymer ?
#
loop_
_entity_poly.entity_id
_entity_poly.type
_entity_poly.pdbx_seq_one_letter_code
_entity_poly.pdbx_strand_id
1 'polypeptide(L)'
;MSASISPLAPKVTVTVPPVPGVTFATAAAGIRYQGRTDVLLAALAKGTTVAGVTTRSRCPSAPVEWCREVLKTGKARALVVNSGNANAFTGLKGREATSLTAKLAAKALGCKTSEILLASTGVIGEPLDATKF
;
A
#
# COMPACT_ATOMS: atom_id res chain seq x y z
N MET A 1 17.00 5.61 -19.71
CA MET A 1 16.70 5.59 -18.26
C MET A 1 17.99 5.42 -17.51
N SER A 2 18.25 6.20 -16.46
CA SER A 2 19.49 6.02 -15.69
C SER A 2 19.44 4.66 -15.00
N ALA A 3 20.29 3.74 -15.46
CA ALA A 3 20.57 2.47 -14.81
C ALA A 3 21.32 2.65 -13.46
N SER A 4 21.58 3.89 -13.05
CA SER A 4 22.23 4.19 -11.79
C SER A 4 21.30 3.88 -10.63
N ILE A 5 21.65 2.84 -9.88
CA ILE A 5 21.16 2.63 -8.51
C ILE A 5 21.26 3.97 -7.76
N SER A 6 20.19 4.37 -7.08
CA SER A 6 20.16 5.64 -6.31
C SER A 6 21.38 5.70 -5.39
N PRO A 7 22.05 6.85 -5.25
CA PRO A 7 23.14 6.99 -4.27
C PRO A 7 22.66 6.78 -2.83
N LEU A 8 21.35 6.86 -2.58
CA LEU A 8 20.70 6.58 -1.30
C LEU A 8 20.21 5.14 -1.17
N ALA A 9 20.37 4.30 -2.18
CA ALA A 9 20.00 2.90 -2.08
C ALA A 9 20.88 2.23 -1.01
N PRO A 10 20.28 1.50 -0.05
CA PRO A 10 21.06 0.81 0.96
C PRO A 10 22.00 -0.18 0.29
N LYS A 11 23.29 -0.12 0.64
CA LYS A 11 24.33 -1.02 0.11
C LYS A 11 24.12 -2.47 0.55
N VAL A 12 23.37 -2.67 1.63
CA VAL A 12 23.02 -3.97 2.18
C VAL A 12 21.52 -3.98 2.41
N THR A 13 20.83 -4.90 1.74
CA THR A 13 19.44 -5.24 2.02
C THR A 13 19.43 -6.51 2.86
N VAL A 14 18.90 -6.41 4.07
CA VAL A 14 18.76 -7.55 4.97
C VAL A 14 17.60 -8.43 4.49
N THR A 15 17.82 -9.73 4.37
CA THR A 15 16.74 -10.69 4.15
C THR A 15 15.90 -10.79 5.42
N VAL A 16 14.63 -10.40 5.34
CA VAL A 16 13.72 -10.48 6.48
C VAL A 16 13.37 -11.96 6.70
N PRO A 17 13.60 -12.53 7.90
CA PRO A 17 13.19 -13.89 8.18
C PRO A 17 11.66 -14.02 8.13
N PRO A 18 11.11 -15.21 7.85
CA PRO A 18 9.68 -15.43 7.89
C PRO A 18 9.10 -15.04 9.26
N VAL A 19 8.06 -14.21 9.25
CA VAL A 19 7.31 -13.85 10.46
C VAL A 19 6.08 -14.74 10.51
N PRO A 20 5.91 -15.59 11.55
CA PRO A 20 4.72 -16.44 11.67
C PRO A 20 3.43 -15.61 11.58
N GLY A 21 2.49 -16.08 10.74
CA GLY A 21 1.22 -15.41 10.52
C GLY A 21 1.27 -14.22 9.56
N VAL A 22 2.40 -13.96 8.89
CA VAL A 22 2.53 -12.96 7.83
C VAL A 22 2.98 -13.62 6.53
N THR A 23 2.23 -13.41 5.46
CA THR A 23 2.58 -13.88 4.11
C THR A 23 2.79 -12.69 3.20
N PHE A 24 3.94 -12.63 2.54
CA PHE A 24 4.25 -11.59 1.56
C PHE A 24 4.05 -12.09 0.13
N ALA A 25 3.50 -11.24 -0.73
CA ALA A 25 3.43 -11.44 -2.16
C ALA A 25 3.74 -10.12 -2.88
N THR A 26 4.43 -10.19 -4.01
CA THR A 26 4.74 -9.02 -4.83
C THR A 26 4.31 -9.26 -6.26
N ALA A 27 3.84 -8.21 -6.93
CA ALA A 27 3.43 -8.27 -8.33
C ALA A 27 3.92 -7.05 -9.11
N ALA A 28 4.00 -7.20 -10.43
CA ALA A 28 4.22 -6.10 -11.37
C ALA A 28 2.87 -5.73 -12.01
N ALA A 29 2.21 -4.73 -11.44
CA ALA A 29 0.94 -4.18 -11.93
C ALA A 29 1.12 -3.13 -13.04
N GLY A 30 2.35 -2.61 -13.22
CA GLY A 30 2.63 -1.60 -14.24
C GLY A 30 1.92 -0.28 -13.95
N ILE A 31 1.87 0.11 -12.67
CA ILE A 31 1.23 1.35 -12.19
C ILE A 31 1.89 2.55 -12.87
N ARG A 32 3.22 2.60 -12.84
CA ARG A 32 4.02 3.64 -13.52
C ARG A 32 5.08 3.06 -14.45
N TYR A 33 5.85 2.09 -13.97
CA TYR A 33 6.98 1.52 -14.71
C TYR A 33 6.69 0.07 -15.08
N GLN A 34 7.05 -0.32 -16.30
CA GLN A 34 6.91 -1.69 -16.77
C GLN A 34 8.14 -2.53 -16.39
N GLY A 35 7.93 -3.85 -16.23
CA GLY A 35 9.01 -4.80 -16.00
C GLY A 35 9.64 -4.78 -14.60
N ARG A 36 8.96 -4.21 -13.60
CA ARG A 36 9.38 -4.25 -12.19
C ARG A 36 8.21 -4.48 -11.25
N THR A 37 8.45 -5.14 -10.13
CA THR A 37 7.48 -5.25 -9.04
C THR A 37 7.21 -3.87 -8.45
N ASP A 38 5.94 -3.50 -8.39
CA ASP A 38 5.47 -2.20 -7.92
C ASP A 38 4.32 -2.30 -6.93
N VAL A 39 3.80 -3.51 -6.69
CA VAL A 39 2.79 -3.81 -5.67
C VAL A 39 3.31 -4.87 -4.71
N LEU A 40 3.08 -4.64 -3.42
CA LEU A 40 3.31 -5.57 -2.32
C LEU A 40 1.98 -5.82 -1.60
N LEU A 41 1.73 -7.07 -1.29
CA LEU A 41 0.70 -7.51 -0.35
C LEU A 41 1.38 -8.18 0.83
N ALA A 42 1.12 -7.69 2.03
CA ALA A 42 1.41 -8.39 3.29
C ALA A 42 0.09 -8.87 3.88
N ALA A 43 -0.23 -10.15 3.69
CA ALA A 43 -1.42 -10.78 4.26
C ALA A 43 -1.15 -11.19 5.72
N LEU A 44 -2.11 -10.92 6.58
CA LEU A 44 -2.02 -11.13 8.03
C LEU A 44 -3.02 -12.21 8.46
N ALA A 45 -2.56 -13.07 9.37
CA ALA A 45 -3.38 -14.12 9.96
C ALA A 45 -4.64 -13.55 10.62
N LYS A 46 -5.71 -14.36 10.65
CA LYS A 46 -6.97 -13.98 11.29
C LYS A 46 -6.74 -13.69 12.78
N GLY A 47 -7.32 -12.59 13.28
CA GLY A 47 -7.15 -12.17 14.68
C GLY A 47 -5.95 -11.25 14.92
N THR A 48 -5.21 -10.87 13.88
CA THR A 48 -4.09 -9.92 14.01
C THR A 48 -4.55 -8.57 14.55
N THR A 49 -3.90 -8.13 15.63
CA THR A 49 -4.05 -6.78 16.18
C THR A 49 -3.05 -5.86 15.50
N VAL A 50 -3.45 -4.62 15.20
CA VAL A 50 -2.60 -3.65 14.53
C VAL A 50 -2.56 -2.33 15.29
N ALA A 51 -1.39 -1.71 15.28
CA ALA A 51 -1.17 -0.34 15.68
C ALA A 51 -0.30 0.33 14.62
N GLY A 52 -0.42 1.65 14.48
CA GLY A 52 0.34 2.39 13.47
C GLY A 52 0.25 3.88 13.70
N VAL A 53 1.27 4.59 13.24
CA VAL A 53 1.30 6.06 13.21
C VAL A 53 1.26 6.51 11.76
N THR A 54 0.63 7.66 11.50
CA THR A 54 0.59 8.28 10.18
C THR A 54 1.27 9.64 10.23
N THR A 55 1.60 10.19 9.06
CA THR A 55 2.20 11.53 8.96
C THR A 55 1.33 12.60 9.64
N ARG A 56 1.97 13.62 10.23
CA ARG A 56 1.33 14.83 10.76
C ARG A 56 1.15 15.92 9.70
N SER A 57 1.48 15.64 8.44
CA SER A 57 1.28 16.58 7.33
C SER A 57 -0.16 17.08 7.27
N ARG A 58 -0.31 18.38 6.97
CA ARG A 58 -1.62 19.01 6.69
C ARG A 58 -2.22 18.57 5.36
N CYS A 59 -1.42 17.92 4.51
CA CYS A 59 -1.83 17.40 3.21
C CYS A 59 -1.56 15.90 3.16
N PRO A 60 -2.32 15.08 3.92
CA PRO A 60 -2.21 13.63 3.83
C PRO A 60 -2.72 13.12 2.48
N SER A 61 -2.17 11.99 2.01
CA SER A 61 -2.69 11.29 0.84
C SER A 61 -3.96 10.51 1.18
N ALA A 62 -4.75 10.16 0.16
CA ALA A 62 -5.96 9.36 0.34
C ALA A 62 -5.74 8.03 1.12
N PRO A 63 -4.66 7.24 0.87
CA PRO A 63 -4.38 6.03 1.67
C PRO A 63 -4.01 6.32 3.12
N VAL A 64 -3.41 7.49 3.42
CA VAL A 64 -3.14 7.89 4.82
C VAL A 64 -4.44 8.15 5.56
N GLU A 65 -5.37 8.89 4.95
CA GLU A 65 -6.68 9.14 5.52
C GLU A 65 -7.45 7.84 5.74
N TRP A 66 -7.40 6.92 4.77
CA TRP A 66 -7.98 5.57 4.89
C TRP A 66 -7.40 4.79 6.08
N CYS A 67 -6.07 4.76 6.22
CA CYS A 67 -5.42 4.05 7.32
C CYS A 67 -5.79 4.63 8.68
N ARG A 68 -5.96 5.95 8.81
CA ARG A 68 -6.42 6.56 10.07
C ARG A 68 -7.78 6.03 10.51
N GLU A 69 -8.68 5.73 9.59
CA GLU A 69 -9.98 5.13 9.91
C GLU A 69 -9.87 3.65 10.25
N VAL A 70 -9.11 2.88 9.46
CA VAL A 70 -8.90 1.44 9.72
C VAL A 70 -8.19 1.18 11.05
N LEU A 71 -7.18 1.99 11.39
CA LEU A 71 -6.41 1.85 12.63
C LEU A 71 -7.26 2.03 13.89
N LYS A 72 -8.38 2.77 13.84
CA LYS A 72 -9.32 2.89 14.97
C LYS A 72 -9.93 1.54 15.37
N THR A 73 -9.99 0.58 14.46
CA THR A 73 -10.54 -0.77 14.73
C THR A 73 -9.56 -1.67 15.47
N GLY A 74 -8.26 -1.34 15.46
CA GLY A 74 -7.19 -2.16 16.01
C GLY A 74 -7.00 -3.52 15.32
N LYS A 75 -7.65 -3.77 14.17
CA LYS A 75 -7.61 -5.04 13.46
C LYS A 75 -7.16 -4.85 12.01
N ALA A 76 -6.37 -5.80 11.51
CA ALA A 76 -5.99 -5.83 10.11
C ALA A 76 -5.85 -7.27 9.60
N ARG A 77 -6.10 -7.43 8.31
CA ARG A 77 -5.97 -8.68 7.55
C ARG A 77 -4.99 -8.55 6.40
N ALA A 78 -4.68 -7.32 5.96
CA ALA A 78 -3.55 -7.07 5.08
C ALA A 78 -3.07 -5.62 5.09
N LEU A 79 -1.86 -5.44 4.58
CA LEU A 79 -1.31 -4.19 4.10
C LEU A 79 -1.02 -4.32 2.60
N VAL A 80 -1.63 -3.48 1.77
CA VAL A 80 -1.30 -3.34 0.35
C VAL A 80 -0.46 -2.10 0.16
N VAL A 81 0.68 -2.24 -0.50
CA VAL A 81 1.59 -1.14 -0.79
C VAL A 81 1.81 -1.04 -2.29
N ASN A 82 1.64 0.15 -2.86
CA ASN A 82 2.02 0.42 -4.23
C ASN A 82 3.13 1.46 -4.33
N SER A 83 3.92 1.36 -5.39
CA SER A 83 5.00 2.28 -5.70
C SER A 83 4.81 2.93 -7.09
N GLY A 84 5.49 4.05 -7.33
CA GLY A 84 5.39 4.83 -8.56
C GLY A 84 4.33 5.93 -8.53
N ASN A 85 3.29 5.80 -7.70
CA ASN A 85 2.24 6.82 -7.53
C ASN A 85 1.88 6.94 -6.05
N ALA A 86 1.96 8.16 -5.49
CA ALA A 86 1.70 8.42 -4.07
C ALA A 86 0.20 8.54 -3.71
N ASN A 87 -0.66 8.66 -4.72
CA ASN A 87 -2.09 8.95 -4.59
C ASN A 87 -2.37 10.11 -3.62
N ALA A 88 -1.55 11.16 -3.73
CA ALA A 88 -1.59 12.37 -2.93
C ALA A 88 -2.08 13.54 -3.80
N PHE A 89 -2.89 14.44 -3.24
CA PHE A 89 -3.49 15.58 -3.97
C PHE A 89 -4.34 15.18 -5.19
N THR A 90 -5.00 14.02 -5.13
CA THR A 90 -5.81 13.46 -6.23
C THR A 90 -7.33 13.61 -6.01
N GLY A 91 -7.75 14.28 -4.93
CA GLY A 91 -9.16 14.59 -4.64
C GLY A 91 -10.06 13.35 -4.55
N LEU A 92 -11.29 13.46 -5.04
CA LEU A 92 -12.30 12.39 -5.01
C LEU A 92 -11.81 11.12 -5.73
N LYS A 93 -11.19 11.26 -6.91
CA LYS A 93 -10.64 10.13 -7.68
C LYS A 93 -9.63 9.32 -6.86
N GLY A 94 -8.80 9.99 -6.08
CA GLY A 94 -7.85 9.33 -5.18
C GLY A 94 -8.51 8.51 -4.09
N ARG A 95 -9.61 9.02 -3.51
CA ARG A 95 -10.40 8.31 -2.50
C ARG A 95 -11.12 7.10 -3.10
N GLU A 96 -11.67 7.23 -4.30
CA GLU A 96 -12.30 6.13 -5.04
C GLU A 96 -11.29 5.03 -5.37
N ALA A 97 -10.10 5.40 -5.88
CA ALA A 97 -9.01 4.47 -6.15
C ALA A 97 -8.57 3.71 -4.88
N THR A 98 -8.46 4.43 -3.75
CA THR A 98 -8.14 3.84 -2.44
C THR A 98 -9.22 2.84 -1.99
N SER A 99 -10.49 3.23 -2.08
CA SER A 99 -11.63 2.37 -1.74
C SER A 99 -11.71 1.12 -2.63
N LEU A 100 -11.47 1.27 -3.93
CA LEU A 100 -11.44 0.16 -4.87
C LEU A 100 -10.31 -0.82 -4.55
N THR A 101 -9.09 -0.30 -4.30
CA THR A 101 -7.93 -1.13 -3.92
C THR A 101 -8.22 -1.94 -2.66
N ALA A 102 -8.82 -1.31 -1.63
CA ALA A 102 -9.23 -2.02 -0.42
C ALA A 102 -10.29 -3.10 -0.69
N LYS A 103 -11.27 -2.83 -1.57
CA LYS A 103 -12.30 -3.81 -1.96
C LYS A 103 -11.70 -5.01 -2.68
N LEU A 104 -10.78 -4.79 -3.61
CA LEU A 104 -10.10 -5.86 -4.35
C LEU A 104 -9.29 -6.75 -3.41
N ALA A 105 -8.49 -6.14 -2.51
CA ALA A 105 -7.71 -6.88 -1.53
C ALA A 105 -8.59 -7.63 -0.51
N ALA A 106 -9.66 -7.01 -0.02
CA ALA A 106 -10.61 -7.64 0.88
C ALA A 106 -11.30 -8.85 0.24
N LYS A 107 -11.68 -8.73 -1.04
CA LYS A 107 -12.25 -9.83 -1.83
C LYS A 107 -11.27 -10.97 -1.98
N ALA A 108 -10.01 -10.68 -2.33
CA ALA A 108 -8.96 -11.69 -2.50
C ALA A 108 -8.68 -12.47 -1.20
N LEU A 109 -8.80 -11.82 -0.04
CA LEU A 109 -8.50 -12.41 1.27
C LEU A 109 -9.72 -12.91 2.05
N GLY A 110 -10.94 -12.71 1.52
CA GLY A 110 -12.19 -13.06 2.19
C GLY A 110 -12.36 -12.33 3.53
N CYS A 111 -12.03 -11.04 3.59
CA CYS A 111 -12.12 -10.23 4.80
C CYS A 111 -12.90 -8.93 4.58
N LYS A 112 -13.03 -8.10 5.62
CA LYS A 112 -13.69 -6.79 5.50
C LYS A 112 -12.72 -5.75 4.94
N THR A 113 -13.24 -4.78 4.19
CA THR A 113 -12.45 -3.63 3.72
C THR A 113 -11.88 -2.80 4.87
N SER A 114 -12.60 -2.72 5.99
CA SER A 114 -12.15 -2.08 7.23
C SER A 114 -10.99 -2.80 7.92
N GLU A 115 -10.50 -3.91 7.36
CA GLU A 115 -9.31 -4.64 7.83
C GLU A 115 -8.13 -4.53 6.85
N ILE A 116 -8.25 -3.71 5.80
CA ILE A 116 -7.20 -3.50 4.80
C ILE A 116 -6.50 -2.18 5.04
N LEU A 117 -5.20 -2.22 5.33
CA LEU A 117 -4.33 -1.05 5.33
C LEU A 117 -3.75 -0.83 3.93
N LEU A 118 -3.53 0.43 3.58
CA LEU A 118 -3.04 0.84 2.28
C LEU A 118 -1.89 1.84 2.42
N ALA A 119 -0.84 1.67 1.61
CA ALA A 119 0.22 2.67 1.49
C ALA A 119 0.57 2.90 0.02
N SER A 120 0.86 4.14 -0.32
CA SER A 120 1.21 4.55 -1.68
C SER A 120 2.42 5.46 -1.64
N THR A 121 3.39 5.24 -2.53
CA THR A 121 4.59 6.06 -2.63
C THR A 121 4.95 6.34 -4.09
N GLY A 122 5.39 7.55 -4.40
CA GLY A 122 5.73 7.95 -5.77
C GLY A 122 5.38 9.41 -6.04
N VAL A 123 4.94 9.69 -7.27
CA VAL A 123 4.64 11.07 -7.68
C VAL A 123 3.33 11.56 -7.07
N ILE A 124 3.32 12.84 -6.69
CA ILE A 124 2.20 13.57 -6.10
C ILE A 124 1.42 14.27 -7.22
N GLY A 125 0.08 14.29 -7.12
CA GLY A 125 -0.82 14.98 -8.06
C GLY A 125 -1.26 14.14 -9.27
N GLU A 126 -0.65 12.98 -9.51
CA GLU A 126 -1.07 12.08 -10.58
C GLU A 126 -2.18 11.12 -10.11
N PRO A 127 -3.33 11.02 -10.82
CA PRO A 127 -4.37 10.06 -10.50
C PRO A 127 -3.86 8.60 -10.54
N LEU A 128 -4.22 7.82 -9.52
CA LEU A 128 -3.94 6.38 -9.48
C LEU A 128 -5.03 5.61 -10.22
N ASP A 129 -4.64 4.82 -11.22
CA ASP A 129 -5.53 3.84 -11.85
C ASP A 129 -5.57 2.55 -11.03
N ALA A 130 -6.61 2.42 -10.20
CA ALA A 130 -6.80 1.26 -9.33
C ALA A 130 -7.26 -0.01 -10.06
N THR A 131 -7.56 0.05 -11.36
CA THR A 131 -7.96 -1.15 -12.13
C THR A 131 -6.78 -2.08 -12.44
N LYS A 132 -5.55 -1.61 -12.21
CA LYS A 132 -4.31 -2.36 -12.41
C LYS A 132 -3.95 -3.30 -11.26
N PHE A 133 -4.65 -3.22 -10.12
CA PHE A 133 -4.40 -4.04 -8.93
C PHE A 133 -5.02 -5.43 -9.02
#